data_AF-A0A6H9Z5M7-F1
#
_entry.id   AF-A0A6H9Z5M7-F1
#
_cell.length_a   1.000
_cell.length_b   1.000
_cell.length_c   1.000
_cell.angle_alpha   90.00
_cell.angle_beta   90.00
_cell.angle_gamma   90.00
#
_symmetry.space_group_name_H-M   'P 1'
#
loop_
_entity.id
_entity.type
_entity.pdbx_description
1 polymer ?
#
loop_
_entity_poly.entity_id
_entity_poly.type
_entity_poly.pdbx_seq_one_letter_code
_entity_poly.pdbx_strand_id
1 'polypeptide(L)'
;MPNIGTPELLIILLVVVLIFGSAKLPQLARSLGKSARILKAETKGLREDDDEQSEDKQASQSKTAGTADAAGQDAARDRAAQLRAEAARLEREAAGQEAAPRSQSALPSGEPIQGVPVDPSRTRKS
;
A
#
# COMPACT_ATOMS: atom_id res chain seq x y z
N MET A 1 36.25 37.15 15.31
CA MET A 1 36.02 35.70 15.51
C MET A 1 34.94 35.30 14.51
N PRO A 2 35.13 34.28 13.67
CA PRO A 2 34.07 33.79 12.79
C PRO A 2 32.90 33.35 13.68
N ASN A 3 31.80 34.08 13.62
CA ASN A 3 30.62 33.76 14.40
C ASN A 3 29.86 32.70 13.62
N ILE A 4 30.08 31.43 13.95
CA ILE A 4 29.25 30.33 13.47
C ILE A 4 27.83 30.60 13.97
N GLY A 5 27.06 31.22 13.09
CA GLY A 5 25.70 31.61 13.36
C GLY A 5 24.73 30.58 12.83
N THR A 6 23.46 30.83 13.11
CA THR A 6 22.32 30.20 12.45
C THR A 6 22.47 30.06 10.92
N PRO A 7 23.00 31.06 10.16
CA PRO A 7 23.19 30.90 8.71
C PRO A 7 24.20 29.82 8.31
N GLU A 8 25.37 29.69 8.97
CA GLU A 8 26.30 28.60 8.65
C GLU A 8 25.69 27.23 8.95
N LEU A 9 24.94 27.09 10.04
CA LEU A 9 24.29 25.83 10.40
C LEU A 9 23.23 25.41 9.37
N LEU A 10 22.48 26.38 8.82
CA LEU A 10 21.53 26.13 7.73
C LEU A 10 22.22 25.62 6.46
N ILE A 11 23.36 26.20 6.10
CA ILE A 11 24.14 25.79 4.92
C ILE A 11 24.66 24.35 5.11
N ILE A 12 25.20 24.03 6.29
CA ILE A 12 25.66 22.66 6.59
C ILE A 12 24.48 21.68 6.54
N LEU A 13 23.33 22.04 7.14
CA LEU A 13 22.13 21.21 7.09
C LEU A 13 21.69 20.95 5.66
N LEU A 14 21.72 21.97 4.79
CA LEU A 14 21.39 21.84 3.38
C LEU A 14 22.31 20.83 2.67
N VAL A 15 23.62 20.91 2.90
CA VAL A 15 24.58 19.94 2.33
C VAL A 15 24.29 18.52 2.81
N VAL A 16 23.98 18.33 4.09
CA VAL A 16 23.63 17.01 4.64
C VAL A 16 22.34 16.49 3.99
N VAL A 17 21.31 17.34 3.80
CA VAL A 17 20.07 16.96 3.10
C VAL A 17 20.35 16.54 1.66
N LEU A 18 21.29 17.20 0.96
CA LEU A 18 21.63 16.84 -0.41
C LEU A 18 22.34 15.48 -0.50
N ILE A 19 23.21 15.15 0.46
CA ILE A 19 23.95 13.89 0.49
C ILE A 19 23.04 12.72 0.91
N PHE A 20 22.27 12.90 1.99
CA PHE A 20 21.46 11.83 2.57
C PHE A 20 20.04 11.78 1.99
N GLY A 21 19.52 12.88 1.46
CA GLY A 21 18.16 13.03 0.95
C GLY A 21 17.14 13.43 2.03
N SER A 22 16.05 14.08 1.59
CA SER A 22 14.96 14.56 2.45
C SER A 22 14.21 13.44 3.18
N ALA A 23 14.22 12.21 2.65
CA ALA A 23 13.56 11.06 3.26
C ALA A 23 14.40 10.37 4.35
N LYS A 24 15.74 10.44 4.27
CA LYS A 24 16.64 9.67 5.17
C LYS A 24 16.99 10.42 6.44
N LEU A 25 17.14 11.74 6.38
CA LEU A 25 17.33 12.56 7.57
C LEU A 25 16.23 12.41 8.64
N PRO A 26 14.93 12.54 8.31
CA PRO A 26 13.87 12.36 9.30
C PRO A 26 13.79 10.91 9.79
N GLN A 27 14.12 9.93 8.94
CA GLN A 27 14.16 8.52 9.32
C GLN A 27 15.26 8.26 10.38
N LEU A 28 16.47 8.79 10.16
CA LEU A 28 17.61 8.68 11.08
C LEU A 28 17.38 9.45 12.38
N ALA A 29 16.87 10.69 12.29
CA ALA A 29 16.55 11.50 13.46
C ALA A 29 15.51 10.82 14.36
N ARG A 30 14.55 10.10 13.77
CA ARG A 30 13.51 9.39 14.51
C ARG A 30 14.02 8.14 15.21
N SER A 31 14.86 7.33 14.58
CA SER A 31 15.45 6.16 15.24
C SER A 31 16.38 6.58 16.38
N LEU A 32 17.25 7.57 16.13
CA LEU A 32 18.12 8.15 17.14
C LEU A 32 17.33 8.81 18.28
N GLY A 33 16.25 9.53 17.96
CA GLY A 33 15.38 10.17 18.95
C GLY A 33 14.65 9.16 19.84
N LYS A 34 14.21 8.02 19.29
CA LYS A 34 13.58 6.96 20.08
C LYS A 34 14.59 6.34 21.05
N SER A 35 15.80 5.99 20.58
CA SER A 35 16.86 5.48 21.44
C SER A 35 17.27 6.51 22.51
N ALA A 36 17.53 7.75 22.12
CA ALA A 36 17.88 8.82 23.06
C ALA A 36 16.79 9.08 24.10
N ARG A 37 15.51 8.96 23.74
CA ARG A 37 14.39 9.12 24.67
C ARG A 37 14.34 8.01 25.72
N ILE A 38 14.54 6.76 25.31
CA ILE A 38 14.56 5.62 26.22
C ILE A 38 15.73 5.76 27.19
N LEU A 39 16.93 6.01 26.66
CA LEU A 39 18.12 6.24 27.46
C LEU A 39 17.94 7.42 28.43
N LYS A 40 17.30 8.51 27.98
CA LYS A 40 17.02 9.67 28.83
C LYS A 40 15.97 9.38 29.89
N ALA A 41 14.97 8.53 29.61
CA ALA A 41 13.98 8.12 30.60
C ALA A 41 14.59 7.21 31.67
N GLU A 42 15.43 6.25 31.27
CA GLU A 42 16.16 5.37 32.19
C GLU A 42 17.15 6.19 33.05
N THR A 43 17.98 7.03 32.42
CA THR A 43 18.92 7.92 33.14
C THR A 43 18.21 8.88 34.09
N LYS A 44 16.99 9.32 33.71
CA LYS A 44 16.19 10.22 34.53
C LYS A 44 15.59 9.49 35.74
N GLY A 45 15.11 8.25 35.59
CA GLY A 45 14.68 7.41 36.71
C GLY A 45 15.79 7.19 37.74
N LEU A 46 17.02 6.88 37.28
CA LEU A 46 18.19 6.75 38.18
C LEU A 46 18.55 8.03 38.95
N ARG A 47 18.12 9.20 38.46
CA ARG A 47 18.44 10.51 39.04
C ARG A 47 17.26 11.08 39.84
N GLU A 48 16.06 10.55 39.63
CA GLU A 48 14.83 10.88 40.37
C GLU A 48 14.60 9.92 41.55
N ASP A 49 15.31 8.79 41.65
CA ASP A 49 15.28 7.94 42.86
C ASP A 49 15.81 8.65 44.14
N ASP A 50 16.42 9.84 44.00
CA ASP A 50 16.79 10.74 45.11
C ASP A 50 15.73 11.85 45.42
N ASP A 51 14.76 12.10 44.53
CA ASP A 51 13.74 13.15 44.67
C ASP A 51 12.36 12.61 44.24
N GLU A 52 11.57 12.20 45.24
CA GLU A 52 10.29 11.51 45.13
C GLU A 52 9.32 12.03 44.04
N GLN A 53 8.59 11.08 43.43
CA GLN A 53 7.32 11.23 42.69
C GLN A 53 7.35 12.02 41.37
N SER A 54 7.23 11.29 40.26
CA SER A 54 6.68 11.85 39.00
C SER A 54 5.89 10.79 38.22
N GLU A 55 4.94 10.16 38.90
CA GLU A 55 3.85 9.39 38.30
C GLU A 55 2.87 10.33 37.59
N ASP A 56 3.13 10.72 36.33
CA ASP A 56 2.03 11.15 35.43
C ASP A 56 2.35 11.26 33.92
N LYS A 57 3.57 10.92 33.45
CA LYS A 57 4.00 11.34 32.09
C LYS A 57 4.02 10.26 31.00
N GLN A 58 3.38 9.11 31.22
CA GLN A 58 3.25 8.07 30.17
C GLN A 58 1.96 8.21 29.33
N ALA A 59 0.88 8.83 29.82
CA ALA A 59 -0.40 8.88 29.08
C ALA A 59 -0.41 9.85 27.87
N SER A 60 0.52 10.80 27.79
CA SER A 60 0.62 11.73 26.64
C SER A 60 1.55 11.27 25.52
N GLN A 61 2.16 10.09 25.64
CA GLN A 61 3.22 9.64 24.72
C GLN A 61 2.77 9.29 23.29
N SER A 62 1.46 9.12 23.07
CA SER A 62 0.92 8.75 21.76
C SER A 62 0.70 9.96 20.82
N LYS A 63 0.48 11.18 21.34
CA LYS A 63 0.05 12.32 20.50
C LYS A 63 1.17 13.07 19.77
N THR A 64 2.40 13.09 20.28
CA THR A 64 3.52 13.79 19.59
C THR A 64 4.23 12.88 18.56
N ALA A 65 3.98 11.57 18.59
CA ALA A 65 4.48 10.62 17.59
C ALA A 65 3.67 10.68 16.28
N GLY A 66 2.38 11.04 16.34
CA GLY A 66 1.47 10.99 15.20
C GLY A 66 1.80 11.97 14.07
N THR A 67 2.30 13.17 14.38
CA THR A 67 2.48 14.22 13.35
C THR A 67 3.60 13.92 12.35
N ALA A 68 4.66 13.24 12.78
CA ALA A 68 5.73 12.85 11.87
C ALA A 68 5.50 11.44 11.28
N ASP A 69 4.63 10.61 11.89
CA ASP A 69 4.34 9.24 11.43
C ASP A 69 3.39 9.28 10.22
N ALA A 70 2.48 10.25 10.22
CA ALA A 70 1.62 10.61 9.09
C ALA A 70 2.44 10.77 7.79
N ALA A 71 3.50 11.58 7.77
CA ALA A 71 4.26 11.85 6.53
C ALA A 71 4.94 10.61 5.90
N GLY A 72 5.32 9.61 6.70
CA GLY A 72 5.88 8.34 6.21
C GLY A 72 4.79 7.36 5.75
N GLN A 73 3.66 7.36 6.46
CA GLN A 73 2.46 6.62 6.06
C GLN A 73 1.85 7.18 4.76
N ASP A 74 1.94 8.49 4.54
CA ASP A 74 1.46 9.17 3.33
C ASP A 74 2.26 8.71 2.11
N ALA A 75 3.60 8.73 2.18
CA ALA A 75 4.44 8.23 1.09
C ALA A 75 4.25 6.72 0.81
N ALA A 76 4.00 5.91 1.85
CA ALA A 76 3.70 4.48 1.69
C ALA A 76 2.30 4.24 1.09
N ARG A 77 1.30 5.05 1.47
CA ARG A 77 -0.05 5.03 0.91
C ARG A 77 -0.06 5.42 -0.56
N ASP A 78 0.68 6.45 -0.94
CA ASP A 78 0.79 6.91 -2.33
C ASP A 78 1.38 5.82 -3.23
N ARG A 79 2.42 5.13 -2.77
CA ARG A 79 3.04 4.03 -3.52
C ARG A 79 2.11 2.83 -3.67
N ALA A 80 1.35 2.50 -2.63
CA ALA A 80 0.36 1.43 -2.67
C ALA A 80 -0.82 1.76 -3.61
N ALA A 81 -1.22 3.04 -3.69
CA ALA A 81 -2.26 3.49 -4.62
C ALA A 81 -1.81 3.39 -6.09
N GLN A 82 -0.56 3.76 -6.38
CA GLN A 82 0.02 3.65 -7.72
C GLN A 82 0.05 2.20 -8.23
N LEU A 83 0.48 1.25 -7.39
CA LEU A 83 0.53 -0.17 -7.74
C LEU A 83 -0.85 -0.76 -8.03
N ARG A 84 -1.88 -0.37 -7.26
CA ARG A 84 -3.26 -0.81 -7.52
C ARG A 84 -3.81 -0.26 -8.83
N ALA A 85 -3.48 0.99 -9.16
CA ALA A 85 -3.90 1.60 -10.43
C ALA A 85 -3.22 0.93 -11.63
N GLU A 86 -1.96 0.52 -11.48
CA GLU A 86 -1.22 -0.21 -12.51
C GLU A 86 -1.75 -1.63 -12.70
N ALA A 87 -2.05 -2.36 -11.61
CA ALA A 87 -2.67 -3.67 -11.67
C ALA A 87 -4.05 -3.64 -12.37
N ALA A 88 -4.88 -2.64 -12.06
CA ALA A 88 -6.18 -2.46 -12.70
C ALA A 88 -6.08 -2.11 -14.20
N ARG A 89 -4.98 -1.48 -14.63
CA ARG A 89 -4.72 -1.22 -16.06
C ARG A 89 -4.34 -2.50 -16.79
N LEU A 90 -3.49 -3.33 -16.20
CA LEU A 90 -3.09 -4.63 -16.76
C LEU A 90 -4.28 -5.58 -16.94
N GLU A 91 -5.21 -5.62 -15.98
CA GLU A 91 -6.43 -6.42 -16.09
C GLU A 91 -7.34 -5.96 -17.24
N ARG A 92 -7.44 -4.65 -17.50
CA ARG A 92 -8.22 -4.10 -18.62
C ARG A 92 -7.57 -4.41 -19.97
N GLU A 93 -6.25 -4.41 -20.03
CA GLU A 93 -5.50 -4.75 -21.23
C GLU A 93 -5.60 -6.25 -21.54
N ALA A 94 -5.51 -7.10 -20.51
CA ALA A 94 -5.72 -8.54 -20.62
C ALA A 94 -7.17 -8.91 -21.02
N ALA A 95 -8.17 -8.25 -20.44
CA ALA A 95 -9.58 -8.48 -20.78
C ALA A 95 -9.96 -7.95 -22.17
N GLY A 96 -9.24 -6.95 -22.69
CA GLY A 96 -9.48 -6.37 -24.01
C GLY A 96 -9.06 -7.25 -25.19
N GLN A 97 -8.20 -8.24 -24.98
CA GLN A 97 -7.69 -9.11 -26.06
C GLN A 97 -8.57 -10.35 -26.32
N GLU A 98 -9.53 -10.67 -25.44
CA GLU A 98 -10.38 -11.87 -25.53
C GLU A 98 -11.87 -11.59 -25.85
N ALA A 99 -12.21 -10.34 -26.22
CA ALA A 99 -13.57 -9.99 -26.65
C ALA A 99 -13.70 -9.94 -28.18
N ALA A 100 -13.39 -11.05 -28.87
CA ALA A 100 -13.81 -11.26 -30.25
C ALA A 100 -15.11 -12.11 -30.26
N PRO A 101 -16.27 -11.53 -30.62
CA PRO A 101 -17.54 -12.24 -30.58
C PRO A 101 -17.61 -13.26 -31.71
N ARG A 102 -17.36 -14.55 -31.42
CA ARG A 102 -17.79 -15.65 -32.29
C ARG A 102 -19.29 -15.85 -32.14
N SER A 103 -20.05 -14.86 -32.58
CA SER A 103 -21.50 -14.95 -32.71
C SER A 103 -21.85 -15.88 -33.87
N GLN A 104 -22.31 -17.08 -33.51
CA GLN A 104 -23.49 -17.74 -34.09
C GLN A 104 -23.78 -17.43 -35.58
N SER A 105 -23.30 -18.28 -36.49
CA SER A 105 -23.95 -18.45 -37.79
C SER A 105 -24.97 -19.58 -37.72
N ALA A 106 -26.23 -19.18 -37.58
CA ALA A 106 -27.41 -19.77 -38.22
C ALA A 106 -27.63 -21.29 -38.12
N LEU A 107 -28.53 -21.69 -37.21
CA LEU A 107 -29.37 -22.88 -37.38
C LEU A 107 -30.41 -22.59 -38.49
N PRO A 108 -30.53 -23.39 -39.56
CA PRO A 108 -31.65 -23.28 -40.48
C PRO A 108 -32.91 -23.87 -39.84
N SER A 109 -33.91 -23.02 -39.68
CA SER A 109 -35.29 -23.41 -39.39
C SER A 109 -35.88 -24.22 -40.55
N GLY A 110 -36.62 -25.27 -40.19
CA GLY A 110 -37.87 -25.64 -40.86
C GLY A 110 -37.84 -26.81 -41.83
N GLU A 111 -38.44 -27.94 -41.41
CA GLU A 111 -39.47 -28.59 -42.24
C GLU A 111 -40.36 -29.52 -41.38
N PRO A 112 -41.70 -29.35 -41.38
CA PRO A 112 -42.62 -30.29 -40.77
C PRO A 112 -42.90 -31.49 -41.69
N ILE A 113 -42.62 -32.67 -41.15
CA ILE A 113 -43.22 -33.99 -41.38
C ILE A 113 -44.41 -34.01 -42.37
N GLN A 114 -44.20 -34.64 -43.53
CA GLN A 114 -45.28 -35.06 -44.42
C GLN A 114 -45.07 -36.52 -44.86
N GLY A 115 -45.97 -37.39 -44.37
CA GLY A 115 -46.50 -38.58 -45.03
C GLY A 115 -45.54 -39.62 -45.60
N VAL A 116 -45.36 -40.74 -44.88
CA VAL A 116 -45.16 -42.05 -45.52
C VAL A 116 -46.08 -43.08 -44.83
N PRO A 117 -46.84 -43.88 -45.60
CA PRO A 117 -47.86 -44.79 -45.09
C PRO A 117 -47.30 -46.04 -44.38
N VAL A 118 -48.16 -46.56 -43.50
CA VAL A 118 -48.14 -47.87 -42.84
C VAL A 118 -47.81 -49.05 -43.77
N ASP A 119 -46.92 -49.94 -43.33
CA ASP A 119 -46.82 -51.33 -43.81
C ASP A 119 -46.91 -52.31 -42.63
N PRO A 120 -48.02 -53.05 -42.46
CA PRO A 120 -48.19 -54.05 -41.41
C PRO A 120 -47.55 -55.42 -41.74
N SER A 121 -46.70 -55.53 -42.75
CA SER A 121 -46.30 -56.83 -43.34
C SER A 121 -44.86 -57.27 -43.05
N ARG A 122 -44.28 -56.93 -41.89
CA ARG A 122 -43.09 -57.63 -41.36
C ARG A 122 -43.41 -58.43 -40.11
N THR A 123 -44.31 -59.37 -40.35
CA THR A 123 -44.43 -60.63 -39.66
C THR A 123 -43.06 -61.26 -39.38
N ARG A 124 -42.88 -61.68 -38.12
CA ARG A 124 -42.61 -63.08 -37.73
C ARG A 124 -41.46 -63.79 -38.47
N LYS A 125 -40.49 -64.23 -37.66
CA LYS A 125 -39.66 -65.45 -37.79
C LYS A 125 -38.17 -65.19 -38.11
N SER A 126 -37.35 -65.23 -37.07
CA SER A 126 -36.34 -66.28 -36.89
C SER A 126 -35.90 -66.32 -35.43
#